data_AF-A0A9D7RKU1-F1
#
_entry.id   AF-A0A9D7RKU1-F1
#
_cell.length_a   1.000
_cell.length_b   1.000
_cell.length_c   1.000
_cell.angle_alpha   90.00
_cell.angle_beta   90.00
_cell.angle_gamma   90.00
#
_symmetry.space_group_name_H-M   'P 1'
#
loop_
_entity.id
_entity.type
_entity.pdbx_description
1 polymer ?
#
loop_
_entity_poly.entity_id
_entity_poly.type
_entity_poly.pdbx_seq_one_letter_code
_entity_poly.pdbx_strand_id
1 'polypeptide(L)'
;MKTTILSIVLLLFSATVFAQTTYSPETLAKIKEVENNITGNLVVNDAPPNTILERMAKYKVKGLSIAVIQDYKIAWAKGYGWADEGDKRPVTPETLFEPGSISKTLNALGILKLAQEKKLDLYADINTYLKSWKFPYDSLSKGKKITLANLLSHTGGLSTHGFRGTTSRAPRLRCLRYWTANLQRSRLLYAACLNPT
;
A
#
# COMPACT_ATOMS: atom_id res chain seq x y z
N MET A 1 -28.95 47.27 2.85
CA MET A 1 -28.05 46.68 3.87
C MET A 1 -28.04 45.15 3.92
N LYS A 2 -29.05 44.41 3.41
CA LYS A 2 -29.06 42.93 3.44
C LYS A 2 -28.32 42.24 2.27
N THR A 3 -28.08 42.93 1.17
CA THR A 3 -27.44 42.36 -0.04
C THR A 3 -25.90 42.32 0.05
N THR A 4 -25.27 43.20 0.83
CA THR A 4 -23.81 43.26 0.96
C THR A 4 -23.24 42.12 1.83
N ILE A 5 -24.04 41.58 2.76
CA ILE A 5 -23.63 40.50 3.65
C ILE A 5 -23.58 39.15 2.90
N LEU A 6 -24.48 38.96 1.91
CA LEU A 6 -24.54 37.73 1.13
C LEU A 6 -23.33 37.54 0.20
N SER A 7 -22.77 38.64 -0.33
CA SER A 7 -21.58 38.61 -1.19
C SER A 7 -20.29 38.28 -0.42
N ILE A 8 -20.21 38.65 0.87
CA ILE A 8 -19.03 38.37 1.72
C ILE A 8 -19.00 36.89 2.14
N VAL A 9 -20.16 36.28 2.39
CA VAL A 9 -20.26 34.85 2.70
C VAL A 9 -19.92 33.97 1.47
N LEU A 10 -20.26 34.42 0.26
CA LEU A 10 -19.93 33.70 -0.97
C LEU A 10 -18.43 33.74 -1.32
N LEU A 11 -17.73 34.82 -0.96
CA LEU A 11 -16.28 34.96 -1.15
C LEU A 11 -15.46 34.15 -0.12
N LEU A 12 -16.01 33.88 1.06
CA LEU A 12 -15.33 33.07 2.09
C LEU A 12 -15.38 31.56 1.81
N PHE A 13 -16.19 31.10 0.85
CA PHE A 13 -16.28 29.68 0.49
C PHE A 13 -15.34 29.25 -0.65
N SER A 14 -14.62 30.19 -1.29
CA SER A 14 -13.75 29.89 -2.45
C SER A 14 -12.31 29.55 -2.08
N ALA A 15 -11.93 29.56 -0.80
CA ALA A 15 -10.58 29.25 -0.36
C ALA A 15 -10.49 27.84 0.25
N THR A 16 -10.87 26.80 -0.50
CA THR A 16 -10.25 25.49 -0.29
C THR A 16 -8.82 25.59 -0.79
N VAL A 17 -7.97 26.19 0.04
CA VAL A 17 -6.52 26.11 -0.07
C VAL A 17 -6.21 24.62 -0.05
N PHE A 18 -5.81 24.07 -1.20
CA PHE A 18 -5.05 22.83 -1.21
C PHE A 18 -3.85 23.08 -0.30
N ALA A 19 -3.90 22.56 0.92
CA ALA A 19 -2.80 22.64 1.86
C ALA A 19 -1.64 21.84 1.27
N GLN A 20 -0.82 22.49 0.46
CA GLN A 20 0.46 21.92 0.06
C GLN A 20 1.30 21.83 1.32
N THR A 21 1.53 20.61 1.79
CA THR A 21 2.44 20.34 2.91
C THR A 21 3.80 20.94 2.58
N THR A 22 4.14 22.05 3.24
CA THR A 22 5.44 22.70 3.05
C THR A 22 6.44 22.00 3.96
N TYR A 23 7.31 21.19 3.37
CA TYR A 23 8.38 20.49 4.11
C TYR A 23 9.53 21.43 4.46
N SER A 24 10.20 21.19 5.59
CA SER A 24 11.41 21.91 5.96
C SER A 24 12.53 21.68 4.94
N PRO A 25 13.52 22.60 4.81
CA PRO A 25 14.66 22.40 3.91
C PRO A 25 15.42 21.08 4.15
N GLU A 26 15.53 20.67 5.41
CA GLU A 26 16.12 19.39 5.80
C GLU A 26 15.31 18.20 5.24
N THR A 27 13.98 18.23 5.38
CA THR A 27 13.12 17.18 4.83
C THR A 27 13.16 17.17 3.31
N LEU A 28 13.23 18.32 2.65
CA LEU A 28 13.41 18.40 1.19
C LEU A 28 14.73 17.78 0.73
N ALA A 29 15.82 17.96 1.48
CA ALA A 29 17.09 17.30 1.20
C ALA A 29 16.97 15.77 1.32
N LYS A 30 16.29 15.26 2.37
CA LYS A 30 16.02 13.83 2.55
C LYS A 30 15.11 13.25 1.46
N ILE A 31 14.13 14.03 0.99
CA ILE A 31 13.28 13.63 -0.15
C ILE A 31 14.15 13.47 -1.40
N LYS A 32 15.00 14.44 -1.71
CA LYS A 32 15.92 14.37 -2.87
C LYS A 32 16.88 13.18 -2.77
N GLU A 33 17.37 12.89 -1.56
CA GLU A 33 18.21 11.71 -1.33
C GLU A 33 17.46 10.43 -1.73
N VAL A 34 16.23 10.25 -1.27
CA VAL A 34 15.40 9.09 -1.65
C VAL A 34 15.08 9.11 -3.15
N GLU A 35 14.70 10.25 -3.71
CA GLU A 35 14.34 10.40 -5.13
C GLU A 35 15.47 10.00 -6.09
N ASN A 36 16.72 10.21 -5.69
CA ASN A 36 17.88 9.97 -6.54
C ASN A 36 18.62 8.66 -6.24
N ASN A 37 18.34 7.99 -5.12
CA ASN A 37 19.13 6.85 -4.65
C ASN A 37 18.34 5.53 -4.55
N ILE A 38 17.51 5.22 -5.54
CA ILE A 38 16.68 4.01 -5.51
C ILE A 38 17.38 2.82 -6.18
N THR A 39 17.80 1.84 -5.37
CA THR A 39 18.53 0.63 -5.81
C THR A 39 17.62 -0.59 -5.95
N GLY A 40 18.04 -1.57 -6.76
CA GLY A 40 17.34 -2.86 -6.87
C GLY A 40 17.48 -3.69 -5.60
N ASN A 41 16.77 -4.82 -5.52
CA ASN A 41 16.95 -5.80 -4.43
C ASN A 41 18.35 -6.43 -4.44
N LEU A 42 19.02 -6.39 -5.59
CA LEU A 42 20.40 -6.82 -5.79
C LEU A 42 21.15 -5.65 -6.42
N VAL A 43 22.24 -5.23 -5.78
CA VAL A 43 23.22 -4.31 -6.36
C VAL A 43 24.32 -5.19 -6.96
N VAL A 44 24.36 -5.27 -8.28
CA VAL A 44 25.38 -6.03 -9.02
C VAL A 44 26.39 -5.03 -9.55
N ASN A 45 27.68 -5.25 -9.27
CA ASN A 45 28.81 -4.46 -9.79
C ASN A 45 28.70 -2.94 -9.52
N ASP A 46 28.27 -2.55 -8.31
CA ASP A 46 28.14 -1.13 -7.93
C ASP A 46 27.32 -0.29 -8.91
N ALA A 47 26.31 -0.92 -9.55
CA ALA A 47 25.45 -0.24 -10.51
C ALA A 47 24.89 1.06 -9.90
N PRO A 48 25.00 2.20 -10.60
CA PRO A 48 24.59 3.47 -10.06
C PRO A 48 23.10 3.45 -9.71
N PRO A 49 22.70 4.13 -8.61
CA PRO A 49 21.30 4.24 -8.28
C PRO A 49 20.54 4.93 -9.41
N ASN A 50 19.27 4.58 -9.55
CA ASN A 50 18.40 5.25 -10.50
C ASN A 50 17.48 6.19 -9.72
N THR A 51 17.05 7.26 -10.38
CA THR A 51 16.01 8.12 -9.86
C THR A 51 14.65 7.41 -9.86
N ILE A 52 13.72 7.90 -9.05
CA ILE A 52 12.33 7.43 -9.05
C ILE A 52 11.71 7.56 -10.43
N LEU A 53 11.94 8.69 -11.12
CA LEU A 53 11.37 8.95 -12.44
C LEU A 53 11.92 8.00 -13.51
N GLU A 54 13.23 7.75 -13.53
CA GLU A 54 13.85 6.80 -14.45
C GLU A 54 13.31 5.40 -14.25
N ARG A 55 13.13 4.97 -13.00
CA ARG A 55 12.61 3.64 -12.75
C ARG A 55 11.10 3.53 -13.00
N MET A 56 10.33 4.58 -12.73
CA MET A 56 8.93 4.64 -13.15
C MET A 56 8.82 4.49 -14.67
N ALA A 57 9.65 5.21 -15.43
CA ALA A 57 9.71 5.08 -16.89
C ALA A 57 10.10 3.65 -17.32
N LYS A 58 11.18 3.09 -16.74
CA LYS A 58 11.68 1.74 -17.04
C LYS A 58 10.62 0.66 -16.85
N TYR A 59 9.85 0.73 -15.77
CA TYR A 59 8.81 -0.25 -15.45
C TYR A 59 7.40 0.15 -15.91
N LYS A 60 7.28 1.26 -16.67
CA LYS A 60 6.02 1.80 -17.15
C LYS A 60 5.01 2.08 -16.03
N VAL A 61 5.50 2.49 -14.85
CA VAL A 61 4.65 2.88 -13.72
C VAL A 61 4.10 4.28 -13.97
N LYS A 62 2.76 4.42 -14.01
CA LYS A 62 2.10 5.71 -14.31
C LYS A 62 1.90 6.60 -13.10
N GLY A 63 1.65 5.99 -11.95
CA GLY A 63 1.41 6.69 -10.69
C GLY A 63 2.08 5.94 -9.55
N LEU A 64 2.71 6.69 -8.64
CA LEU A 64 3.41 6.19 -7.46
C LEU A 64 3.14 7.09 -6.26
N SER A 65 2.81 6.52 -5.11
CA SER A 65 2.80 7.24 -3.83
C SER A 65 3.82 6.64 -2.88
N ILE A 66 4.62 7.50 -2.23
CA ILE A 66 5.61 7.11 -1.23
C ILE A 66 5.32 7.79 0.09
N ALA A 67 5.38 7.03 1.18
CA ALA A 67 5.45 7.54 2.54
C ALA A 67 6.70 7.01 3.25
N VAL A 68 7.39 7.90 3.96
CA VAL A 68 8.53 7.56 4.83
C VAL A 68 8.12 7.76 6.27
N ILE A 69 8.25 6.71 7.06
CA ILE A 69 7.94 6.71 8.50
C ILE A 69 9.25 6.76 9.28
N GLN A 70 9.36 7.71 10.20
CA GLN A 70 10.47 7.86 11.13
C GLN A 70 9.90 8.14 12.53
N ASP A 71 10.43 7.47 13.55
CA ASP A 71 10.01 7.63 14.95
C ASP A 71 8.48 7.52 15.14
N TYR A 72 7.91 6.51 14.48
CA TYR A 72 6.46 6.21 14.46
C TYR A 72 5.57 7.32 13.91
N LYS A 73 6.15 8.30 13.20
CA LYS A 73 5.43 9.41 12.55
C LYS A 73 5.75 9.44 11.06
N ILE A 74 4.83 9.99 10.26
CA ILE A 74 5.10 10.24 8.85
C ILE A 74 6.10 11.40 8.78
N ALA A 75 7.32 11.11 8.32
CA ALA A 75 8.34 12.12 8.08
C ALA A 75 7.98 12.94 6.83
N TRP A 76 7.52 12.25 5.78
CA TRP A 76 6.95 12.86 4.58
C TRP A 76 6.15 11.83 3.77
N ALA A 77 5.24 12.33 2.95
CA ALA A 77 4.56 11.57 1.90
C ALA A 77 4.49 12.39 0.61
N LYS A 78 4.66 11.73 -0.54
CA LYS A 78 4.66 12.39 -1.85
C LYS A 78 4.14 11.47 -2.95
N GLY A 79 3.29 12.03 -3.81
CA GLY A 79 2.82 11.40 -5.04
C GLY A 79 3.67 11.78 -6.26
N TYR A 80 3.74 10.86 -7.22
CA TYR A 80 4.46 10.99 -8.48
C TYR A 80 3.58 10.48 -9.61
N GLY A 81 3.58 11.19 -10.75
CA GLY A 81 2.81 10.81 -11.93
C GLY A 81 1.30 10.98 -11.77
N TRP A 82 0.53 10.16 -12.47
CA TRP A 82 -0.92 10.31 -12.63
C TRP A 82 -1.68 9.16 -11.95
N ALA A 83 -2.70 9.52 -11.17
CA ALA A 83 -3.71 8.59 -10.68
C ALA A 83 -4.68 8.19 -11.80
N ASP A 84 -4.92 9.12 -12.74
CA ASP A 84 -5.64 8.89 -13.99
C ASP A 84 -5.00 9.76 -15.09
N GLU A 85 -4.52 9.14 -16.17
CA GLU A 85 -3.88 9.86 -17.29
C GLU A 85 -4.90 10.57 -18.18
N GLY A 86 -6.10 9.99 -18.35
CA GLY A 86 -7.15 10.56 -19.20
C GLY A 86 -7.69 11.85 -18.59
N ASP A 87 -7.93 11.83 -17.28
CA ASP A 87 -8.41 12.99 -16.52
C ASP A 87 -7.27 13.91 -16.07
N LYS A 88 -6.01 13.58 -16.40
CA LYS A 88 -4.79 14.27 -15.92
C LYS A 88 -4.84 14.52 -14.40
N ARG A 89 -5.29 13.53 -13.65
CA ARG A 89 -5.42 13.62 -12.20
C ARG A 89 -4.12 13.16 -11.55
N PRO A 90 -3.38 14.04 -10.84
CA PRO A 90 -2.10 13.67 -10.26
C PRO A 90 -2.28 12.69 -9.09
N VAL A 91 -1.25 11.89 -8.82
CA VAL A 91 -1.18 11.15 -7.55
C VAL A 91 -0.90 12.13 -6.42
N THR A 92 -1.68 12.04 -5.35
CA THR A 92 -1.48 12.72 -4.07
C THR A 92 -1.26 11.70 -2.94
N PRO A 93 -0.78 12.09 -1.76
CA PRO A 93 -0.70 11.21 -0.60
C PRO A 93 -2.04 10.55 -0.22
N GLU A 94 -3.17 11.18 -0.57
CA GLU A 94 -4.53 10.72 -0.29
C GLU A 94 -5.11 9.84 -1.40
N THR A 95 -4.38 9.66 -2.52
CA THR A 95 -4.83 8.79 -3.61
C THR A 95 -4.92 7.35 -3.13
N LEU A 96 -6.09 6.74 -3.31
CA LEU A 96 -6.33 5.35 -2.95
C LEU A 96 -5.81 4.40 -4.03
N PHE A 97 -5.15 3.34 -3.60
CA PHE A 97 -4.66 2.24 -4.43
C PHE A 97 -5.26 0.92 -3.93
N GLU A 98 -5.50 -0.05 -4.83
CA GLU A 98 -5.98 -1.38 -4.44
C GLU A 98 -4.93 -2.14 -3.58
N PRO A 99 -5.12 -2.34 -2.26
CA PRO A 99 -4.05 -2.80 -1.36
C PRO A 99 -3.45 -4.18 -1.69
N GLY A 100 -4.15 -5.02 -2.46
CA GLY A 100 -3.66 -6.34 -2.87
C GLY A 100 -3.24 -7.21 -1.68
N SER A 101 -2.05 -7.82 -1.75
CA SER A 101 -1.55 -8.67 -0.65
C SER A 101 -1.18 -7.94 0.62
N ILE A 102 -1.10 -6.60 0.61
CA ILE A 102 -0.83 -5.82 1.83
C ILE A 102 -2.01 -5.93 2.81
N SER A 103 -3.22 -6.15 2.29
CA SER A 103 -4.41 -6.47 3.09
C SER A 103 -4.23 -7.69 4.01
N LYS A 104 -3.34 -8.63 3.66
CA LYS A 104 -3.08 -9.83 4.48
C LYS A 104 -2.50 -9.47 5.84
N THR A 105 -1.61 -8.47 5.90
CA THR A 105 -1.01 -8.01 7.16
C THR A 105 -2.07 -7.46 8.12
N LEU A 106 -2.99 -6.63 7.59
CA LEU A 106 -4.08 -6.08 8.39
C LEU A 106 -5.06 -7.18 8.84
N ASN A 107 -5.38 -8.13 7.96
CA ASN A 107 -6.22 -9.27 8.31
C ASN A 107 -5.57 -10.15 9.39
N ALA A 108 -4.26 -10.43 9.27
CA ALA A 108 -3.51 -11.18 10.25
C ALA A 108 -3.52 -10.47 11.62
N LEU A 109 -3.31 -9.16 11.65
CA LEU A 109 -3.40 -8.37 12.88
C LEU A 109 -4.78 -8.48 13.53
N GLY A 110 -5.86 -8.40 12.75
CA GLY A 110 -7.23 -8.58 13.24
C GLY A 110 -7.47 -9.96 13.85
N ILE A 111 -6.99 -11.03 13.19
CA ILE A 111 -7.09 -12.40 13.71
C ILE A 111 -6.30 -12.54 15.02
N LEU A 112 -5.08 -12.02 15.09
CA LEU A 112 -4.25 -12.07 16.30
C LEU A 112 -4.87 -11.28 17.46
N LYS A 113 -5.51 -10.14 17.17
CA LYS A 113 -6.25 -9.36 18.17
C LYS A 113 -7.45 -10.14 18.74
N LEU A 114 -8.21 -10.82 17.88
CA LEU A 114 -9.33 -11.67 18.31
C LEU A 114 -8.84 -12.89 19.10
N ALA A 115 -7.69 -13.46 18.74
CA ALA A 115 -7.07 -14.54 19.49
C ALA A 115 -6.60 -14.08 20.89
N GLN A 116 -6.00 -12.88 20.98
CA GLN A 116 -5.65 -12.27 22.26
C GLN A 116 -6.89 -12.07 23.16
N GLU A 117 -8.03 -11.73 22.57
CA GLU A 117 -9.31 -11.58 23.27
C GLU A 117 -10.03 -12.91 23.54
N LYS A 118 -9.39 -14.05 23.24
CA LYS A 118 -9.94 -15.41 23.37
C LYS A 118 -11.23 -15.65 22.57
N LYS A 119 -11.48 -14.85 21.54
CA LYS A 119 -12.62 -15.01 20.62
C LYS A 119 -12.33 -16.00 19.50
N LEU A 120 -11.04 -16.19 19.18
CA LEU A 120 -10.53 -17.20 18.26
C LEU A 120 -9.43 -18.00 18.95
N ASP A 121 -9.27 -19.25 18.54
CA ASP A 121 -8.15 -20.10 18.91
C ASP A 121 -7.32 -20.38 17.65
N LEU A 122 -6.04 -20.01 17.70
CA LEU A 122 -5.14 -20.15 16.56
C LEU A 122 -4.89 -21.61 16.17
N TYR A 123 -5.08 -22.53 17.10
CA TYR A 123 -4.78 -23.96 16.94
C TYR A 123 -6.02 -24.84 16.86
N ALA A 124 -7.21 -24.24 16.99
CA ALA A 124 -8.45 -24.95 16.74
C ALA A 124 -8.59 -25.34 15.26
N ASP A 125 -9.36 -26.40 15.04
CA ASP A 125 -9.79 -26.85 13.72
C ASP A 125 -10.56 -25.73 13.01
N ILE A 126 -10.15 -25.37 11.78
CA ILE A 126 -10.78 -24.30 10.98
C ILE A 126 -12.27 -24.58 10.72
N ASN A 127 -12.67 -25.86 10.65
CA ASN A 127 -14.06 -26.26 10.46
C ASN A 127 -14.95 -25.92 11.66
N THR A 128 -14.38 -25.54 12.81
CA THR A 128 -15.13 -24.97 13.94
C THR A 128 -15.72 -23.60 13.57
N TYR A 129 -14.98 -22.82 12.77
CA TYR A 129 -15.34 -21.45 12.39
C TYR A 129 -16.14 -21.37 11.09
N LEU A 130 -15.77 -22.17 10.09
CA LEU A 130 -16.44 -22.15 8.77
C LEU A 130 -17.90 -22.64 8.88
N LYS A 131 -18.85 -21.94 8.25
CA LYS A 131 -20.29 -22.25 8.34
C LYS A 131 -20.90 -22.78 7.05
N SER A 132 -20.68 -22.10 5.93
CA SER A 132 -21.29 -22.44 4.62
C SER A 132 -20.54 -23.53 3.86
N TRP A 133 -19.26 -23.72 4.16
CA TRP A 133 -18.39 -24.72 3.53
C TRP A 133 -17.47 -25.29 4.58
N LYS A 134 -17.02 -26.54 4.41
CA LYS A 134 -16.06 -27.19 5.30
C LYS A 134 -14.82 -27.60 4.50
N PHE A 135 -13.66 -27.42 5.11
CA PHE A 135 -12.41 -27.91 4.58
C PHE A 135 -12.45 -29.45 4.53
N PRO A 136 -12.29 -30.06 3.34
CA PRO A 136 -12.29 -31.51 3.22
C PRO A 136 -10.98 -32.06 3.79
N TYR A 137 -11.07 -32.90 4.82
CA TYR A 137 -9.92 -33.67 5.31
C TYR A 137 -9.80 -35.00 4.57
N ASP A 138 -9.62 -34.90 3.26
CA ASP A 138 -9.49 -36.03 2.35
C ASP A 138 -8.12 -36.74 2.47
N SER A 139 -7.88 -37.74 1.60
CA SER A 139 -6.65 -38.51 1.55
C SER A 139 -5.39 -37.66 1.34
N LEU A 140 -5.50 -36.48 0.70
CA LEU A 140 -4.38 -35.57 0.49
C LEU A 140 -3.98 -34.89 1.81
N SER A 141 -4.95 -34.52 2.64
CA SER A 141 -4.69 -33.97 3.97
C SER A 141 -4.21 -35.02 4.99
N LYS A 142 -4.43 -36.32 4.72
CA LYS A 142 -4.17 -37.45 5.63
C LYS A 142 -4.82 -37.24 7.02
N GLY A 143 -6.00 -36.63 7.06
CA GLY A 143 -6.71 -36.32 8.31
C GLY A 143 -6.06 -35.21 9.14
N LYS A 144 -5.04 -34.50 8.63
CA LYS A 144 -4.44 -33.37 9.33
C LYS A 144 -5.38 -32.18 9.28
N LYS A 145 -5.77 -31.72 10.47
CA LYS A 145 -6.61 -30.54 10.63
C LYS A 145 -5.82 -29.29 10.27
N ILE A 146 -6.48 -28.39 9.54
CA ILE A 146 -5.98 -27.06 9.22
C ILE A 146 -6.43 -26.11 10.33
N THR A 147 -5.52 -25.26 10.79
CA THR A 147 -5.75 -24.27 11.84
C THR A 147 -5.62 -22.85 11.31
N LEU A 148 -6.07 -21.85 12.08
CA LEU A 148 -5.83 -20.44 11.75
C LEU A 148 -4.33 -20.14 11.67
N ALA A 149 -3.51 -20.74 12.53
CA ALA A 149 -2.05 -20.61 12.48
C ALA A 149 -1.49 -21.06 11.11
N ASN A 150 -1.98 -22.16 10.54
CA ASN A 150 -1.56 -22.63 9.22
C ASN A 150 -1.96 -21.67 8.10
N LEU A 151 -3.12 -21.02 8.22
CA LEU A 151 -3.56 -20.03 7.23
C LEU A 151 -2.72 -18.75 7.29
N LEU A 152 -2.41 -18.27 8.50
CA LEU A 152 -1.56 -17.10 8.73
C LEU A 152 -0.11 -17.31 8.27
N SER A 153 0.40 -18.54 8.36
CA SER A 153 1.77 -18.90 7.97
C SER A 153 1.90 -19.42 6.53
N HIS A 154 0.81 -19.44 5.74
CA HIS A 154 0.78 -20.04 4.41
C HIS A 154 1.19 -21.54 4.36
N THR A 155 0.99 -22.28 5.45
CA THR A 155 1.26 -23.74 5.51
C THR A 155 -0.03 -24.58 5.46
N GLY A 156 -1.16 -23.99 5.09
CA GLY A 156 -2.46 -24.65 5.02
C GLY A 156 -2.68 -25.54 3.78
N GLY A 157 -1.70 -25.61 2.87
CA GLY A 157 -1.81 -26.39 1.62
C GLY A 157 -2.76 -25.79 0.57
N LEU A 158 -3.18 -24.53 0.73
CA LEU A 158 -4.07 -23.84 -0.20
C LEU A 158 -3.28 -23.25 -1.37
N SER A 159 -3.79 -23.43 -2.59
CA SER A 159 -3.31 -22.73 -3.77
C SER A 159 -4.21 -21.52 -4.07
N THR A 160 -3.66 -20.54 -4.77
CA THR A 160 -4.44 -19.40 -5.28
C THR A 160 -4.81 -19.65 -6.73
N HIS A 161 -6.10 -19.57 -7.06
CA HIS A 161 -6.50 -19.28 -8.44
C HIS A 161 -6.16 -17.80 -8.74
N GLY A 162 -5.85 -17.47 -10.00
CA GLY A 162 -5.42 -16.11 -10.37
C GLY A 162 -6.43 -15.03 -9.95
N PHE A 163 -5.93 -13.87 -9.50
CA PHE A 163 -6.75 -12.70 -9.19
C PHE A 163 -6.97 -11.87 -10.46
N ARG A 164 -8.22 -11.81 -10.95
CA ARG A 164 -8.64 -10.73 -11.85
C ARG A 164 -8.92 -9.52 -10.96
N GLY A 165 -8.09 -8.47 -11.02
CA GLY A 165 -8.35 -7.20 -10.32
C GLY A 165 -9.74 -6.66 -10.66
N THR A 166 -10.31 -5.83 -9.78
CA THR A 166 -11.71 -5.39 -9.93
C THR A 166 -11.92 -4.62 -11.25
N THR A 167 -13.10 -4.75 -11.85
CA THR A 167 -13.52 -4.00 -13.05
C THR A 167 -13.96 -2.57 -12.73
N SER A 168 -13.75 -2.10 -11.49
CA SER A 168 -14.10 -0.74 -11.11
C SER A 168 -13.10 0.24 -11.73
N ARG A 169 -13.54 1.50 -12.00
CA ARG A 169 -12.68 2.61 -12.47
C ARG A 169 -11.53 2.97 -11.51
N ALA A 170 -11.31 2.18 -10.44
CA ALA A 170 -10.15 2.32 -9.58
C ALA A 170 -8.88 1.87 -10.34
N PRO A 171 -7.79 2.63 -10.26
CA PRO A 171 -6.60 2.30 -11.00
C PRO A 171 -5.96 1.00 -10.48
N ARG A 172 -5.63 0.09 -11.41
CA ARG A 172 -5.22 -1.29 -11.10
C ARG A 172 -3.79 -1.35 -10.54
N LEU A 173 -3.62 -2.10 -9.45
CA LEU A 173 -2.31 -2.49 -8.95
C LEU A 173 -1.84 -3.78 -9.64
N ARG A 174 -0.81 -3.70 -10.46
CA ARG A 174 -0.12 -4.87 -11.03
C ARG A 174 1.31 -5.04 -10.54
N CYS A 175 1.80 -4.13 -9.68
CA CYS A 175 3.15 -4.21 -9.14
C CYS A 175 3.13 -3.98 -7.62
N LEU A 176 3.08 -5.06 -6.86
CA LEU A 176 3.57 -5.06 -5.48
C LEU A 176 5.08 -5.32 -5.58
N ARG A 177 5.85 -4.28 -5.89
CA ARG A 177 7.31 -4.32 -5.78
C ARG A 177 7.71 -3.48 -4.60
N TYR A 178 8.44 -4.07 -3.67
CA TYR A 178 9.15 -3.33 -2.66
C TYR A 178 10.33 -2.64 -3.34
N TRP A 179 10.40 -1.32 -3.15
CA TRP A 179 11.53 -0.52 -3.57
C TRP A 179 12.27 -0.17 -2.30
N THR A 180 13.40 -0.82 -2.06
CA THR A 180 14.26 -0.48 -0.94
C THR A 180 15.20 0.63 -1.40
N ALA A 181 14.98 1.86 -0.93
CA ALA A 181 16.04 2.86 -0.91
C ALA A 181 17.08 2.40 0.12
N ASN A 182 18.38 2.53 -0.20
CA ASN A 182 19.47 2.16 0.70
C ASN A 182 19.56 3.17 1.86
N LEU A 183 18.61 3.08 2.79
CA LEU A 183 18.50 3.96 3.96
C LEU A 183 19.17 3.24 5.13
N GLN A 184 20.43 3.60 5.38
CA GLN A 184 21.36 2.90 6.27
C GLN A 184 20.95 2.82 7.76
N ARG A 185 19.75 3.30 8.14
CA ARG A 185 19.14 3.11 9.47
C ARG A 185 17.61 3.10 9.35
N SER A 186 16.99 1.98 9.73
CA SER A 186 15.59 1.87 10.20
C SER A 186 14.54 2.77 9.51
N ARG A 187 14.38 2.69 8.18
CA ARG A 187 13.33 3.45 7.46
C ARG A 187 12.47 2.52 6.62
N LEU A 188 11.19 2.47 6.94
CA LEU A 188 10.21 1.72 6.16
C LEU A 188 9.71 2.62 5.03
N LEU A 189 10.06 2.27 3.79
CA LEU A 189 9.58 2.92 2.58
C LEU A 189 8.37 2.14 2.05
N TYR A 190 7.21 2.79 2.00
CA TYR A 190 6.03 2.21 1.36
C TYR A 190 5.87 2.83 -0.02
N ALA A 191 5.71 2.00 -1.06
CA ALA A 191 5.53 2.43 -2.45
C ALA A 191 4.34 1.67 -3.07
N ALA A 192 3.32 2.38 -3.53
CA ALA A 192 2.19 1.83 -4.27
C ALA A 192 2.21 2.33 -5.73
N CYS A 193 2.13 1.42 -6.71
CA CYS A 193 2.35 1.73 -8.14
C CYS A 193 1.17 1.32 -9.04
N LEU A 194 0.89 2.11 -10.07
CA LEU A 194 -0.06 1.79 -11.14
C LEU A 194 0.67 1.38 -12.43
N ASN A 195 0.20 0.33 -13.11
CA ASN A 195 0.69 -0.06 -14.45
C ASN A 195 -0.41 0.10 -15.51
N PRO A 196 -0.06 0.41 -16.77
CA PRO A 196 -1.02 0.51 -17.86
C PRO A 196 -1.69 -0.84 -18.16
N THR A 197 -2.90 -0.76 -18.71
CA THR A 197 -3.59 -1.86 -19.42
C THR A 197 -2.90 -2.17 -20.74
#